data_AF-A0A520AEP0-F1
#
_entry.id   AF-A0A520AEP0-F1
#
_cell.length_a   1.000
_cell.length_b   1.000
_cell.length_c   1.000
_cell.angle_alpha   90.00
_cell.angle_beta   90.00
_cell.angle_gamma   90.00
#
_symmetry.space_group_name_H-M   'P 1'
#
loop_
_entity.id
_entity.type
_entity.pdbx_description
1 polymer ?
#
loop_
_entity_poly.entity_id
_entity_poly.type
_entity_poly.pdbx_seq_one_letter_code
_entity_poly.pdbx_strand_id
1 'polypeptide(L)'
;MKGEAEVTLTIKPSDHYFKVIYFGGILGAIEKQGGKWIRVAEEAVEAERGDLPPYHHDLEKDEVEVVLDPATIKKIGSLIEDATIPA
;
A
#
# COMPACT_ATOMS: atom_id res chain seq x y z
N MET A 1 19.19 -12.62 -16.04
CA MET A 1 19.41 -12.29 -14.62
C MET A 1 18.11 -11.72 -14.11
N LYS A 2 17.44 -12.36 -13.13
CA LYS A 2 16.28 -11.73 -12.48
C LYS A 2 16.88 -10.72 -11.49
N GLY A 3 16.98 -9.46 -11.91
CA GLY A 3 17.31 -8.38 -10.98
C GLY A 3 16.19 -8.28 -9.95
N GLU A 4 16.54 -8.24 -8.67
CA GLU A 4 15.58 -7.87 -7.64
C GLU A 4 15.17 -6.42 -7.93
N ALA A 5 13.91 -6.21 -8.30
CA ALA A 5 13.41 -4.88 -8.51
C ALA A 5 13.06 -4.29 -7.14
N GLU A 6 13.85 -3.31 -6.70
CA GLU A 6 13.57 -2.57 -5.49
C GLU A 6 12.48 -1.53 -5.78
N VAL A 7 11.39 -1.59 -5.00
CA VAL A 7 10.27 -0.64 -5.10
C VAL A 7 10.15 0.14 -3.80
N THR A 8 9.95 1.46 -3.92
CA THR A 8 9.69 2.34 -2.77
C THR A 8 8.20 2.64 -2.71
N LEU A 9 7.59 2.38 -1.56
CA LEU A 9 6.18 2.69 -1.28
C LEU A 9 6.11 3.83 -0.26
N THR A 10 5.19 4.76 -0.48
CA THR A 10 4.87 5.80 0.51
C THR A 10 3.71 5.31 1.37
N ILE A 11 3.92 5.29 2.69
CA ILE A 11 2.89 4.92 3.66
C ILE A 11 2.34 6.20 4.28
N LYS A 12 1.04 6.45 4.10
CA LYS A 12 0.35 7.60 4.69
C LYS A 12 -0.65 7.11 5.75
N PRO A 13 -0.48 7.45 7.03
CA PRO A 13 -1.46 7.12 8.07
C PRO A 13 -2.78 7.86 7.82
N SER A 14 -3.85 7.25 8.29
CA SER A 14 -5.24 7.72 8.34
C SER A 14 -5.84 7.20 9.64
N ASP A 15 -6.97 7.75 10.09
CA ASP A 15 -7.52 7.50 11.43
C ASP A 15 -7.62 6.01 11.84
N HIS A 16 -7.84 5.10 10.88
CA HIS A 16 -8.04 3.68 11.14
C HIS A 16 -7.18 2.74 10.28
N TYR A 17 -6.41 3.25 9.34
CA TYR A 17 -5.68 2.44 8.36
C TYR A 17 -4.54 3.22 7.71
N PHE A 18 -3.68 2.52 6.97
CA PHE A 18 -2.57 3.12 6.23
C PHE A 18 -2.82 3.04 4.73
N LYS A 19 -2.74 4.18 4.05
CA LYS A 19 -2.75 4.23 2.58
C LYS A 19 -1.36 3.84 2.06
N VAL A 20 -1.35 2.92 1.11
CA VAL A 20 -0.14 2.50 0.39
C VAL A 20 -0.14 3.21 -0.95
N ILE A 21 0.87 4.04 -1.18
CA ILE A 21 0.98 4.91 -2.35
C ILE A 21 2.21 4.52 -3.15
N TYR A 22 2.06 4.43 -4.47
CA TYR A 22 3.13 4.16 -5.41
C TYR A 22 3.04 5.13 -6.58
N PHE A 23 4.15 5.80 -6.91
CA PHE A 23 4.21 6.86 -7.94
C PHE A 23 3.07 7.91 -7.87
N GLY A 24 2.67 8.28 -6.65
CA GLY A 24 1.61 9.28 -6.44
C GLY A 24 0.19 8.77 -6.66
N GLY A 25 0.00 7.49 -6.98
CA GLY A 25 -1.30 6.82 -7.00
C GLY A 25 -1.52 5.95 -5.76
N ILE A 26 -2.76 5.86 -5.29
CA ILE A 26 -3.14 4.95 -4.21
C ILE A 26 -3.20 3.52 -4.76
N LEU A 27 -2.32 2.65 -4.28
CA LEU A 27 -2.33 1.23 -4.58
C LEU A 27 -3.43 0.49 -3.79
N GLY A 28 -3.75 1.02 -2.61
CA GLY A 28 -4.79 0.54 -1.72
C GLY A 28 -4.53 0.98 -0.29
N ALA A 29 -5.16 0.30 0.67
CA ALA A 29 -4.89 0.52 2.08
C ALA A 29 -4.85 -0.79 2.85
N ILE A 30 -4.13 -0.76 3.98
CA ILE A 30 -4.04 -1.87 4.91
C ILE A 30 -4.31 -1.41 6.34
N GLU A 31 -4.89 -2.30 7.13
CA GLU A 31 -5.18 -2.07 8.54
C GLU A 31 -4.81 -3.30 9.37
N LYS A 32 -4.64 -3.11 10.68
CA LYS A 32 -4.35 -4.21 11.60
C LYS A 32 -5.62 -4.60 12.36
N GLN A 33 -6.17 -5.77 12.05
CA GLN A 33 -7.34 -6.34 12.73
C GLN A 33 -6.98 -7.66 13.42
N GLY A 34 -7.27 -7.78 14.71
CA GLY A 34 -7.02 -9.01 15.47
C GLY A 34 -5.55 -9.48 15.42
N GLY A 35 -4.61 -8.54 15.36
CA GLY A 35 -3.18 -8.82 15.27
C GLY A 35 -2.67 -9.21 13.88
N LYS A 36 -3.53 -9.15 12.84
CA LYS A 36 -3.16 -9.43 11.45
C LYS A 36 -3.33 -8.19 10.58
N TRP A 37 -2.40 -7.99 9.66
CA TRP A 37 -2.54 -6.99 8.61
C TRP A 37 -3.44 -7.53 7.50
N ILE A 38 -4.46 -6.75 7.16
CA ILE A 38 -5.43 -7.08 6.11
C ILE A 38 -5.58 -5.89 5.15
N ARG A 39 -6.07 -6.16 3.94
CA ARG A 39 -6.43 -5.13 2.99
C ARG A 39 -7.78 -4.51 3.36
N VAL A 40 -7.85 -3.18 3.29
CA VAL A 40 -9.11 -2.43 3.44
C VAL A 40 -9.92 -2.54 2.15
N ALA A 41 -11.25 -2.61 2.28
CA ALA A 41 -12.15 -2.61 1.13
C ALA A 41 -11.96 -1.34 0.27
N GLU A 42 -12.01 -1.50 -1.05
CA GLU A 42 -11.71 -0.42 -2.00
C GLU A 42 -12.67 0.75 -1.85
N GLU A 43 -13.94 0.47 -1.55
CA GLU A 43 -14.98 1.47 -1.34
C GLU A 43 -14.66 2.43 -0.18
N ALA A 44 -14.04 1.91 0.89
CA ALA A 44 -13.63 2.72 2.03
C ALA A 44 -12.42 3.60 1.69
N VAL A 45 -11.49 3.08 0.87
CA VAL A 45 -10.33 3.85 0.40
C VAL A 45 -10.76 4.98 -0.52
N GLU A 46 -11.70 4.72 -1.44
CA GLU A 46 -12.22 5.70 -2.38
C GLU A 46 -12.95 6.85 -1.68
N ALA A 47 -13.73 6.55 -0.64
CA ALA A 47 -14.44 7.57 0.15
C ALA A 47 -13.48 8.59 0.80
N GLU A 48 -12.26 8.18 1.10
CA GLU A 48 -11.27 8.98 1.81
C GLU A 48 -10.02 9.31 0.96
N ARG A 49 -10.03 9.03 -0.36
CA ARG A 49 -8.85 9.16 -1.22
C ARG A 49 -8.27 10.58 -1.27
N GLY A 50 -9.13 11.59 -1.08
CA GLY A 50 -8.77 13.00 -1.25
C GLY A 50 -8.41 13.31 -2.71
N ASP A 51 -7.27 13.96 -2.92
CA ASP A 51 -6.80 14.37 -4.25
C ASP A 51 -5.91 13.34 -4.95
N LEU A 52 -5.56 12.24 -4.29
CA LEU A 52 -4.71 11.22 -4.90
C LEU A 52 -5.56 10.29 -5.79
N PRO A 53 -5.17 10.08 -7.06
CA PRO A 53 -5.85 9.12 -7.91
C PRO A 53 -5.53 7.68 -7.50
N PRO A 54 -6.33 6.69 -7.91
CA PRO A 54 -5.93 5.29 -7.85
C PRO A 54 -4.67 5.05 -8.70
N TYR A 55 -3.82 4.15 -8.25
CA TYR A 55 -2.69 3.66 -9.05
C TYR A 55 -3.20 2.69 -10.11
N HIS A 56 -2.80 2.94 -11.36
CA HIS A 56 -3.00 2.02 -12.46
C HIS A 56 -1.62 1.69 -13.04
N HIS A 57 -1.30 0.40 -13.10
CA HIS A 57 -0.07 -0.05 -13.74
C HIS A 57 -0.13 0.23 -15.23
N ASP A 58 0.89 0.92 -15.74
CA ASP A 58 1.03 1.24 -17.15
C ASP A 58 2.02 0.25 -17.79
N LEU A 59 1.50 -0.60 -18.68
CA LEU A 59 2.27 -1.63 -19.38
C LEU A 59 3.31 -1.04 -20.34
N GLU A 60 3.19 0.23 -20.72
CA GLU A 60 4.15 0.92 -21.59
C GLU A 60 5.31 1.54 -20.80
N LYS A 61 5.21 1.56 -19.47
CA LYS A 61 6.27 2.03 -18.58
C LYS A 61 7.05 0.85 -18.02
N ASP A 62 8.35 1.06 -17.82
CA ASP A 62 9.25 0.11 -17.15
C ASP A 62 8.97 -0.01 -15.63
N GLU A 63 7.73 0.23 -15.20
CA GLU A 63 7.28 0.16 -13.83
C GLU A 63 6.98 -1.30 -13.44
N VAL A 64 7.44 -1.68 -12.25
CA VAL A 64 7.11 -2.99 -11.66
C VAL A 64 5.65 -2.96 -11.22
N GLU A 65 4.89 -3.98 -11.63
CA GLU A 65 3.55 -4.20 -11.09
C GLU A 65 3.66 -4.57 -9.60
N VAL A 66 3.14 -3.72 -8.72
CA VAL A 66 3.04 -4.00 -7.29
C VAL A 66 1.63 -4.48 -7.01
N VAL A 67 1.50 -5.67 -6.41
CA VAL A 67 0.20 -6.23 -6.02
C VAL A 67 0.15 -6.33 -4.49
N LEU A 68 -0.92 -5.80 -3.88
CA LEU A 68 -1.18 -5.96 -2.44
C LEU A 68 -1.74 -7.35 -2.13
N ASP A 69 -0.93 -8.37 -2.38
CA ASP A 69 -1.22 -9.75 -1.99
C ASP A 69 -0.94 -9.97 -0.48
N PRO A 70 -1.35 -11.10 0.10
CA PRO A 70 -1.16 -11.35 1.54
C PRO A 70 0.30 -11.28 2.00
N ALA A 71 1.26 -11.68 1.15
CA ALA A 71 2.68 -11.66 1.48
C ALA A 71 3.22 -10.22 1.53
N THR A 72 2.84 -9.41 0.54
CA THR A 72 3.18 -7.98 0.43
C THR A 72 2.56 -7.20 1.58
N ILE A 73 1.29 -7.43 1.90
CA ILE A 73 0.60 -6.81 3.04
C ILE A 73 1.33 -7.15 4.35
N LYS A 74 1.68 -8.42 4.56
CA LYS A 74 2.43 -8.83 5.76
C LYS A 74 3.79 -8.13 5.85
N LYS A 75 4.51 -8.00 4.73
CA LYS A 75 5.80 -7.31 4.67
C LYS A 75 5.65 -5.81 5.01
N ILE A 76 4.70 -5.12 4.40
CA ILE A 76 4.43 -3.69 4.68
C ILE A 76 4.06 -3.51 6.15
N GLY A 77 3.15 -4.35 6.67
CA GLY A 77 2.72 -4.29 8.06
C GLY A 77 3.85 -4.46 9.06
N SER A 78 4.77 -5.41 8.82
CA SER A 78 5.98 -5.56 9.65
C SER A 78 6.85 -4.30 9.63
N LEU A 79 7.02 -3.67 8.47
CA LEU A 79 7.82 -2.45 8.36
C LEU A 79 7.18 -1.25 9.06
N ILE A 80 5.84 -1.16 9.05
CA ILE A 80 5.10 -0.14 9.80
C ILE A 80 5.31 -0.32 11.32
N GLU A 81 5.23 -1.56 11.80
CA GLU A 81 5.48 -1.89 13.21
C GLU A 81 6.90 -1.55 13.64
N ASP A 82 7.90 -1.94 12.84
CA ASP A 82 9.31 -1.66 13.10
C ASP A 82 9.60 -0.16 13.08
N ALA A 83 8.98 0.59 12.16
CA ALA A 83 9.12 2.04 12.05
C ALA A 83 8.34 2.81 13.14
N THR A 84 7.57 2.12 13.98
CA THR A 84 6.78 2.70 15.08
C THR A 84 5.82 3.80 14.60
N ILE A 85 5.27 3.67 13.38
CA ILE A 85 4.36 4.65 12.79
C ILE A 85 2.98 4.47 13.43
N PRO A 86 2.43 5.48 14.12
CA PRO A 86 1.05 5.42 14.60
C PRO A 86 0.07 5.48 13.42
N ALA A 87 -1.02 4.72 13.52
CA ALA A 87 -2.16 4.87 12.62
C ALA A 87 -2.89 6.18 12.94
#